data_AF-A0A853IAD3-F1
#
_entry.id   AF-A0A853IAD3-F1
#
_cell.length_a   1.000
_cell.length_b   1.000
_cell.length_c   1.000
_cell.angle_alpha   90.00
_cell.angle_beta   90.00
_cell.angle_gamma   90.00
#
_symmetry.space_group_name_H-M   'P 1'
#
loop_
_entity.id
_entity.type
_entity.pdbx_description
1 polymer ?
#
loop_
_entity_poly.entity_id
_entity_poly.type
_entity_poly.pdbx_seq_one_letter_code
_entity_poly.pdbx_strand_id
1 'polypeptide(L)'
;RVLHVHGGTASPLRYKFEELCDALLPVSRWELESKQLKLEITQGSKTSNLRSFSGRRLAWDRLNDLRKLVELRGGVVEGWRMIHMHWHLNFLLLSGATNSAQMWYEAIALAKELDPNWSYYKKELSTLYRKARAYEAGERIEFNGKQYPPLYTPKNDHLLNLFEITNDEQKLLRTIISENEAHRRAAEREAARRRANGAIPRDKYEAKAAKLREQVVKLRAEGLSQRKIATKVGVSQQRVQQIL
;
A
#
# COMPACT_ATOMS: atom_id res chain seq x y z
N ARG A 1 37.41 20.63 10.16
CA ARG A 1 38.66 20.89 10.93
C ARG A 1 38.30 20.77 12.39
N VAL A 2 39.11 20.06 13.19
CA VAL A 2 38.81 19.82 14.62
C VAL A 2 39.87 20.49 15.48
N LEU A 3 39.42 21.06 16.59
CA LEU A 3 40.24 21.76 17.59
C LEU A 3 40.41 20.83 18.78
N HIS A 4 41.66 20.52 19.13
CA HIS A 4 41.99 19.77 20.33
C HIS A 4 42.59 20.74 21.35
N VAL A 5 41.91 20.92 22.49
CA VAL A 5 42.32 21.86 23.55
C VAL A 5 42.81 21.04 24.74
N HIS A 6 44.11 21.16 25.05
CA HIS A 6 44.69 20.60 26.28
C HIS A 6 44.59 21.69 27.36
N GLY A 7 44.32 21.31 28.61
CA GLY A 7 44.06 22.24 29.74
C GLY A 7 45.24 23.11 30.20
N GLY A 8 46.26 23.33 29.37
CA GLY A 8 47.35 24.27 29.62
C GLY A 8 47.16 25.56 28.80
N THR A 9 47.71 26.67 29.29
CA THR A 9 47.67 28.02 28.71
C THR A 9 48.46 28.16 27.40
N ALA A 10 48.22 27.29 26.42
CA ALA A 10 48.81 27.35 25.08
C ALA A 10 47.72 27.47 24.01
N SER A 11 48.01 28.24 22.97
CA SER A 11 47.10 28.49 21.83
C SER A 11 46.64 27.18 21.19
N PRO A 12 45.35 27.06 20.83
CA PRO A 12 44.81 25.79 20.39
C PRO A 12 45.36 25.36 19.02
N LEU A 13 45.85 24.12 18.95
CA LEU A 13 46.35 23.51 17.73
C LEU A 13 45.18 23.00 16.86
N ARG A 14 45.26 23.25 15.55
CA ARG A 14 44.24 22.84 14.58
C ARG A 14 44.72 21.62 13.82
N TYR A 15 43.92 20.55 13.88
CA TYR A 15 44.21 19.31 13.17
C TYR A 15 43.22 19.11 12.02
N LYS A 16 43.68 18.42 10.96
CA LYS A 16 42.75 17.83 10.00
C LYS A 16 42.00 16.70 10.71
N PHE A 17 40.71 16.61 10.42
CA PHE A 17 39.83 15.67 11.11
C PHE A 17 40.30 14.22 10.92
N GLU A 18 40.66 13.86 9.69
CA GLU A 18 41.12 12.50 9.34
C GLU A 18 42.38 12.11 10.14
N GLU A 19 43.38 13.00 10.22
CA GLU A 19 44.62 12.76 10.97
C GLU A 19 44.36 12.56 12.48
N LEU A 20 43.40 13.30 13.04
CA LEU A 20 43.03 13.16 14.46
C LEU A 20 42.28 11.84 14.71
N CYS A 21 41.40 11.44 13.78
CA CYS A 21 40.65 10.19 13.88
C CYS A 21 41.56 8.97 13.83
N ASP A 22 42.53 8.94 12.92
CA ASP A 22 43.50 7.83 12.82
C ASP A 22 44.39 7.71 14.07
N ALA A 23 44.67 8.84 14.75
CA ALA A 23 45.48 8.84 15.96
C ALA A 23 44.70 8.47 17.24
N LEU A 24 43.40 8.78 17.32
CA LEU A 24 42.61 8.64 18.55
C LEU A 24 41.67 7.44 18.56
N LEU A 25 41.17 7.01 17.40
CA LEU A 25 40.17 5.96 17.34
C LEU A 25 40.82 4.56 17.31
N PRO A 26 40.23 3.56 17.98
CA PRO A 26 40.76 2.20 18.02
C PRO A 26 40.60 1.43 16.69
N VAL A 27 39.95 2.04 15.70
CA VAL A 27 39.73 1.48 14.36
C VAL A 27 39.90 2.59 13.33
N SER A 28 40.58 2.27 12.24
CA SER A 28 40.81 3.18 11.13
C SER A 28 39.62 3.18 10.16
N ARG A 29 39.47 4.26 9.39
CA ARG A 29 38.35 4.40 8.45
C ARG A 29 38.37 3.33 7.35
N TRP A 30 39.55 2.93 6.88
CA TRP A 30 39.69 1.90 5.84
C TRP A 30 39.28 0.51 6.35
N GLU A 31 39.44 0.23 7.64
CA GLU A 31 38.93 -1.00 8.28
C GLU A 31 37.39 -1.00 8.39
N LEU A 32 36.75 0.17 8.50
CA LEU A 32 35.29 0.29 8.50
C LEU A 32 34.71 0.18 7.09
N GLU A 33 35.38 0.76 6.09
CA GLU A 33 34.96 0.69 4.68
C GLU A 33 35.10 -0.74 4.13
N SER A 34 36.15 -1.47 4.52
CA SER A 34 36.31 -2.89 4.17
C SER A 34 35.32 -3.82 4.91
N LYS A 35 34.78 -3.37 6.06
CA LYS A 35 33.71 -4.03 6.82
C LYS A 35 32.30 -3.65 6.35
N GLN A 36 32.11 -3.06 5.17
CA GLN A 36 30.77 -3.02 4.57
C GLN A 36 30.23 -4.46 4.50
N LEU A 37 29.36 -4.76 5.47
CA LEU A 37 28.68 -6.03 5.63
C LEU A 37 28.11 -6.40 4.26
N LYS A 38 28.68 -7.43 3.64
CA LYS A 38 28.04 -8.09 2.50
C LYS A 38 26.70 -8.58 3.03
N LEU A 39 25.65 -7.82 2.75
CA LEU A 39 24.27 -8.23 3.00
C LEU A 39 24.04 -9.46 2.12
N GLU A 40 24.20 -10.64 2.70
CA GLU A 40 23.87 -11.87 2.01
C GLU A 40 22.34 -11.93 1.88
N ILE A 41 21.87 -11.83 0.64
CA ILE A 41 20.48 -12.06 0.30
C ILE A 41 20.22 -13.55 0.53
N THR A 42 19.59 -13.90 1.64
CA THR A 42 19.12 -15.26 1.87
C THR A 42 18.13 -15.59 0.74
N GLN A 43 18.49 -16.55 -0.11
CA GLN A 43 17.62 -17.05 -1.18
C GLN A 43 16.44 -17.80 -0.55
N GLY A 44 15.42 -17.06 -0.13
CA GLY A 44 14.17 -17.64 0.32
C GLY A 44 13.54 -18.43 -0.82
N SER A 45 13.20 -19.70 -0.54
CA SER A 45 12.43 -20.58 -1.43
C SER A 45 11.21 -19.83 -1.96
N LYS A 46 11.26 -19.41 -3.23
CA LYS A 46 10.14 -18.74 -3.90
C LYS A 46 9.08 -19.77 -4.20
N THR A 47 8.17 -19.96 -3.25
CA THR A 47 6.85 -20.51 -3.56
C THR A 47 6.04 -19.40 -4.21
N SER A 48 5.82 -19.52 -5.53
CA SER A 48 4.85 -18.75 -6.31
C SER A 48 5.17 -17.26 -6.52
N ASN A 49 4.80 -16.70 -7.68
CA ASN A 49 4.93 -15.27 -8.03
C ASN A 49 4.02 -14.34 -7.19
N LEU A 50 3.62 -14.76 -5.99
CA LEU A 50 2.79 -14.03 -5.06
C LEU A 50 3.71 -13.19 -4.15
N ARG A 51 3.62 -11.87 -4.29
CA ARG A 51 4.30 -10.94 -3.38
C ARG A 51 3.77 -11.18 -1.96
N SER A 52 4.66 -11.49 -1.02
CA SER A 52 4.31 -11.61 0.39
C SER A 52 3.78 -10.28 0.94
N PHE A 53 2.84 -10.38 1.89
CA PHE A 53 2.29 -9.21 2.58
C PHE A 53 3.41 -8.52 3.37
N SER A 54 3.61 -7.23 3.13
CA SER A 54 4.57 -6.40 3.85
C SER A 54 3.84 -5.28 4.58
N GLY A 55 3.87 -5.33 5.91
CA GLY A 55 3.27 -4.28 6.75
C GLY A 55 3.88 -2.90 6.51
N ARG A 56 5.19 -2.82 6.21
CA ARG A 56 5.87 -1.57 5.85
C ARG A 56 5.35 -0.98 4.54
N ARG A 57 5.15 -1.83 3.52
CA ARG A 57 4.56 -1.42 2.25
C ARG A 57 3.13 -0.94 2.43
N LEU A 58 2.29 -1.70 3.16
CA LEU A 58 0.94 -1.25 3.49
C LEU A 58 0.98 0.11 4.21
N ALA A 59 1.91 0.27 5.15
CA ALA A 59 2.38 1.52 5.76
C ALA A 59 2.40 2.69 4.77
N TRP A 60 3.34 2.58 3.85
CA TRP A 60 3.63 3.55 2.80
C TRP A 60 2.43 3.80 1.88
N ASP A 61 1.70 2.76 1.54
CA ASP A 61 0.57 2.87 0.62
C ASP A 61 -0.59 3.64 1.23
N ARG A 62 -0.86 3.42 2.52
CA ARG A 62 -1.85 4.17 3.28
C ARG A 62 -1.46 5.64 3.43
N LEU A 63 -0.17 5.93 3.63
CA LEU A 63 0.32 7.31 3.61
C LEU A 63 0.00 8.00 2.26
N ASN A 64 0.25 7.32 1.15
CA ASN A 64 -0.05 7.86 -0.17
C ASN A 64 -1.54 7.99 -0.44
N ASP A 65 -2.37 7.08 0.08
CA ASP A 65 -3.83 7.24 0.03
C ASP A 65 -4.29 8.47 0.80
N LEU A 66 -3.72 8.75 1.97
CA LEU A 66 -4.06 9.97 2.72
C LEU A 66 -3.59 11.24 1.99
N ARG A 67 -2.41 11.26 1.38
CA ARG A 67 -1.98 12.36 0.52
C ARG A 67 -2.92 12.55 -0.67
N LYS A 68 -3.33 11.46 -1.30
CA LYS A 68 -4.28 11.50 -2.42
C LYS A 68 -5.64 12.03 -1.97
N LEU A 69 -6.09 11.66 -0.77
CA LEU A 69 -7.33 12.17 -0.20
C LEU A 69 -7.28 13.70 -0.01
N VAL A 70 -6.16 14.23 0.50
CA VAL A 70 -5.93 15.68 0.64
C VAL A 70 -5.98 16.37 -0.73
N GLU A 71 -5.33 15.78 -1.74
CA GLU A 71 -5.34 16.30 -3.12
C GLU A 71 -6.77 16.34 -3.69
N LEU A 72 -7.55 15.27 -3.52
CA LEU A 72 -8.93 15.17 -4.02
C LEU A 72 -9.87 16.20 -3.36
N ARG A 73 -9.60 16.56 -2.10
CA ARG A 73 -10.38 17.54 -1.34
C ARG A 73 -9.88 18.98 -1.51
N GLY A 74 -8.81 19.20 -2.27
CA GLY A 74 -8.21 20.52 -2.47
C GLY A 74 -7.48 21.08 -1.25
N GLY A 75 -7.06 20.21 -0.32
CA GLY A 75 -6.40 20.59 0.92
C GLY A 75 -7.04 19.95 2.15
N VAL A 76 -6.56 20.35 3.33
CA VAL A 76 -7.11 19.89 4.63
C VAL A 76 -7.96 20.97 5.25
N VAL A 77 -9.21 20.62 5.56
CA VAL A 77 -10.16 21.51 6.23
C VAL A 77 -9.68 21.82 7.65
N GLU A 78 -10.01 23.02 8.13
CA GLU A 78 -9.75 23.42 9.51
C GLU A 78 -10.36 22.42 10.52
N GLY A 79 -9.62 22.12 11.59
CA GLY A 79 -9.96 21.08 12.57
C GLY A 79 -9.42 19.69 12.24
N TRP A 80 -9.07 19.41 10.97
CA TRP A 80 -8.63 18.07 10.54
C TRP A 80 -7.10 17.93 10.46
N ARG A 81 -6.37 19.06 10.48
CA ARG A 81 -4.91 19.11 10.30
C ARG A 81 -4.14 18.23 11.29
N MET A 82 -4.51 18.24 12.57
CA MET A 82 -3.87 17.39 13.59
C MET A 82 -4.11 15.89 13.35
N ILE A 83 -5.30 15.51 12.89
CA ILE A 83 -5.65 14.13 12.57
C ILE A 83 -4.85 13.66 11.36
N HIS A 84 -4.79 14.48 10.30
CA HIS A 84 -3.93 14.21 9.14
C HIS A 84 -2.48 14.08 9.55
N MET A 85 -1.94 15.03 10.32
CA MET A 85 -0.55 15.02 10.78
C MET A 85 -0.23 13.77 11.58
N HIS A 86 -1.09 13.39 12.54
CA HIS A 86 -0.93 12.19 13.34
C HIS A 86 -0.82 10.93 12.47
N TRP A 87 -1.76 10.73 11.55
CA TRP A 87 -1.81 9.51 10.74
C TRP A 87 -0.73 9.44 9.67
N HIS A 88 -0.39 10.57 9.04
CA HIS A 88 0.73 10.64 8.10
C HIS A 88 2.04 10.28 8.79
N LEU A 89 2.34 10.87 9.95
CA LEU A 89 3.56 10.55 10.70
C LEU A 89 3.56 9.10 11.19
N ASN A 90 2.43 8.60 11.70
CA ASN A 90 2.33 7.21 12.14
C ASN A 90 2.62 6.24 10.99
N PHE A 91 2.08 6.47 9.79
CA PHE A 91 2.36 5.62 8.63
C PHE A 91 3.77 5.80 8.07
N LEU A 92 4.32 7.00 8.11
CA LEU A 92 5.71 7.26 7.75
C LEU A 92 6.66 6.47 8.66
N LEU A 93 6.44 6.48 9.98
CA LEU A 93 7.18 5.68 10.95
C LEU A 93 7.00 4.18 10.75
N LEU A 94 5.75 3.70 10.57
CA LEU A 94 5.46 2.28 10.33
C LEU A 94 6.07 1.74 9.03
N SER A 95 6.19 2.58 8.00
CA SER A 95 6.84 2.20 6.75
C SER A 95 8.37 2.05 6.89
N GLY A 96 8.95 2.66 7.94
CA GLY A 96 10.40 2.75 8.13
C GLY A 96 11.08 3.79 7.24
N ALA A 97 10.31 4.66 6.59
CA ALA A 97 10.85 5.78 5.81
C ALA A 97 11.44 6.89 6.70
N THR A 98 11.00 6.95 7.96
CA THR A 98 11.58 7.83 8.99
C THR A 98 11.78 7.08 10.30
N ASN A 99 12.39 7.76 11.27
CA ASN A 99 12.69 7.27 12.61
C ASN A 99 12.34 8.35 13.66
N SER A 100 12.36 8.00 14.94
CA SER A 100 12.02 8.85 16.08
C SER A 100 12.92 10.09 16.14
N ALA A 101 14.20 9.97 15.80
CA ALA A 101 15.13 11.10 15.80
C ALA A 101 14.81 12.13 14.71
N GLN A 102 14.35 11.66 13.54
CA GLN A 102 13.98 12.49 12.38
C GLN A 102 12.51 12.95 12.43
N MET A 103 11.67 12.33 13.25
CA MET A 103 10.21 12.56 13.31
C MET A 103 9.83 14.04 13.42
N TRP A 104 10.57 14.84 14.18
CA TRP A 104 10.26 16.27 14.35
C TRP A 104 10.54 17.09 13.09
N TYR A 105 11.56 16.74 12.31
CA TYR A 105 11.83 17.38 11.03
C TYR A 105 10.74 17.02 10.01
N GLU A 106 10.34 15.75 9.98
CA GLU A 106 9.21 15.29 9.16
C GLU A 106 7.91 15.99 9.55
N ALA A 107 7.66 16.17 10.85
CA ALA A 107 6.46 16.84 11.33
C ALA A 107 6.43 18.33 10.93
N ILE A 108 7.58 19.01 10.91
CA ILE A 108 7.69 20.39 10.43
C ILE A 108 7.45 20.46 8.92
N ALA A 109 8.04 19.54 8.15
CA ALA A 109 7.84 19.47 6.70
C ALA A 109 6.37 19.20 6.36
N LEU A 110 5.76 18.23 7.05
CA LEU A 110 4.37 17.85 6.88
C LEU A 110 3.40 18.96 7.29
N ALA A 111 3.67 19.70 8.37
CA ALA A 111 2.83 20.83 8.75
C ALA A 111 2.75 21.87 7.62
N LYS A 112 3.88 22.17 6.97
CA LYS A 112 3.93 23.06 5.80
C LYS A 112 3.24 22.47 4.57
N GLU A 113 3.31 21.15 4.37
CA GLU A 113 2.59 20.45 3.29
C GLU A 113 1.07 20.54 3.47
N LEU A 114 0.59 20.41 4.71
CA LEU A 114 -0.85 20.44 5.02
C LEU A 114 -1.43 21.85 4.95
N ASP A 115 -0.74 22.84 5.53
CA ASP A 115 -1.12 24.25 5.50
C ASP A 115 0.09 25.13 5.88
N PRO A 116 0.61 25.96 4.96
CA PRO A 116 1.78 26.80 5.22
C PRO A 116 1.64 27.75 6.41
N ASN A 117 0.42 28.15 6.77
CA ASN A 117 0.15 29.09 7.86
C ASN A 117 -0.16 28.38 9.18
N TRP A 118 -0.18 27.05 9.19
CA TRP A 118 -0.55 26.28 10.35
C TRP A 118 0.66 25.96 11.24
N SER A 119 0.46 26.13 12.55
CA SER A 119 1.41 25.73 13.58
C SER A 119 0.76 24.75 14.55
N TYR A 120 1.56 23.81 15.05
CA TYR A 120 1.14 22.84 16.06
C TYR A 120 2.06 22.87 17.28
N TYR A 121 1.59 22.37 18.41
CA TYR A 121 2.41 22.25 19.61
C TYR A 121 3.09 20.89 19.65
N LYS A 122 4.42 20.85 19.86
CA LYS A 122 5.18 19.58 19.96
C LYS A 122 4.58 18.57 20.95
N LYS A 123 3.98 19.06 22.06
CA LYS A 123 3.33 18.22 23.07
C LYS A 123 2.24 17.30 22.49
N GLU A 124 1.57 17.72 21.43
CA GLU A 124 0.49 16.95 20.77
C GLU A 124 1.01 15.68 20.09
N LEU A 125 2.29 15.67 19.66
CA LEU A 125 2.94 14.50 19.07
C LEU A 125 3.75 13.69 20.07
N SER A 126 3.81 14.08 21.35
CA SER A 126 4.65 13.42 22.36
C SER A 126 4.30 11.94 22.57
N THR A 127 3.02 11.58 22.51
CA THR A 127 2.56 10.18 22.61
C THR A 127 3.01 9.36 21.40
N LEU A 128 2.89 9.92 20.19
CA LEU A 128 3.35 9.26 18.97
C LEU A 128 4.88 9.10 18.98
N TYR A 129 5.62 10.10 19.45
CA TYR A 129 7.07 10.02 19.63
C TYR A 129 7.48 8.90 20.60
N ARG A 130 6.82 8.77 21.76
CA ARG A 130 7.08 7.66 22.71
C ARG A 130 6.82 6.30 22.05
N LYS A 131 5.73 6.17 21.29
CA LYS A 131 5.41 4.95 20.54
C LYS A 131 6.43 4.66 19.43
N ALA A 132 6.96 5.68 18.75
CA ALA A 132 8.01 5.54 17.77
C ALA A 132 9.29 4.96 18.39
N ARG A 133 9.70 5.48 19.57
CA ARG A 133 10.86 4.97 20.33
C ARG A 133 10.69 3.51 20.72
N ALA A 134 9.53 3.15 21.26
CA ALA A 134 9.22 1.76 21.62
C ALA A 134 9.23 0.84 20.39
N TYR A 135 8.68 1.31 19.26
CA TYR A 135 8.68 0.55 18.01
C TYR A 135 10.10 0.29 17.48
N GLU A 136 10.99 1.28 17.56
CA GLU A 136 12.41 1.13 17.19
C GLU A 136 13.18 0.20 18.12
N ALA A 137 12.85 0.20 19.40
CA ALA A 137 13.40 -0.74 20.38
C ALA A 137 12.88 -2.18 20.16
N GLY A 138 11.95 -2.39 19.22
CA GLY A 138 11.39 -3.70 18.92
C GLY A 138 10.36 -4.17 19.95
N GLU A 139 9.88 -3.27 20.81
CA GLU A 139 8.86 -3.58 21.81
C GLU A 139 7.55 -4.05 21.16
N ARG A 140 6.74 -4.76 21.94
CA ARG A 140 5.43 -5.26 21.53
C ARG A 140 4.41 -4.89 22.60
N ILE A 141 3.19 -4.59 22.14
CA ILE A 141 2.06 -4.33 23.01
C ILE A 141 1.06 -5.48 22.86
N GLU A 142 0.55 -5.97 23.99
CA GLU A 142 -0.52 -6.94 24.00
C GLU A 142 -1.87 -6.25 23.98
N PHE A 143 -2.75 -6.64 23.06
CA PHE A 143 -4.11 -6.16 22.97
C PHE A 143 -5.03 -7.28 22.50
N ASN A 144 -6.07 -7.59 23.29
CA ASN A 144 -7.00 -8.71 23.04
C ASN A 144 -6.28 -10.05 22.76
N GLY A 145 -5.26 -10.38 23.57
CA GLY A 145 -4.47 -11.61 23.46
C GLY A 145 -3.58 -11.69 22.21
N LYS A 146 -3.35 -10.58 21.51
CA LYS A 146 -2.49 -10.49 20.33
C LYS A 146 -1.40 -9.44 20.50
N GLN A 147 -0.24 -9.73 19.94
CA GLN A 147 0.93 -8.85 19.99
C GLN A 147 0.95 -7.90 18.79
N TYR A 148 1.03 -6.60 19.05
CA TYR A 148 1.06 -5.54 18.05
C TYR A 148 2.33 -4.69 18.18
N PRO A 149 2.75 -4.01 17.10
CA PRO A 149 3.72 -2.93 17.23
C PRO A 149 3.14 -1.79 18.10
N PRO A 150 3.98 -1.04 18.84
CA PRO A 150 3.53 0.10 19.63
C PRO A 150 2.84 1.22 18.83
N LEU A 151 3.21 1.38 17.55
CA LEU A 151 2.59 2.32 16.60
C LEU A 151 1.17 1.86 16.19
N TYR A 152 0.34 2.81 15.77
CA TYR A 152 -1.07 2.55 15.49
C TYR A 152 -1.26 1.78 14.18
N THR A 153 -1.93 0.63 14.25
CA THR A 153 -2.22 -0.24 13.09
C THR A 153 -3.73 -0.38 12.87
N PRO A 154 -4.39 0.67 12.36
CA PRO A 154 -5.86 0.72 12.27
C PRO A 154 -6.38 -0.24 11.20
N LYS A 155 -7.61 -0.70 11.40
CA LYS A 155 -8.41 -1.35 10.35
C LYS A 155 -8.85 -0.31 9.29
N ASN A 156 -9.20 -0.77 8.10
CA ASN A 156 -9.71 0.11 7.05
C ASN A 156 -10.98 0.84 7.51
N ASP A 157 -11.91 0.14 8.16
CA ASP A 157 -13.16 0.74 8.67
C ASP A 157 -12.90 1.93 9.60
N HIS A 158 -11.87 1.84 10.44
CA HIS A 158 -11.50 2.96 11.32
C HIS A 158 -11.05 4.18 10.51
N LEU A 159 -10.20 3.99 9.49
CA LEU A 159 -9.73 5.08 8.65
C LEU A 159 -10.85 5.67 7.78
N LEU A 160 -11.72 4.82 7.22
CA LEU A 160 -12.87 5.24 6.44
C LEU A 160 -13.81 6.13 7.26
N ASN A 161 -14.12 5.70 8.49
CA ASN A 161 -14.99 6.47 9.38
C ASN A 161 -14.29 7.74 9.88
N LEU A 162 -13.02 7.64 10.30
CA LEU A 162 -12.28 8.78 10.84
C LEU A 162 -12.09 9.89 9.81
N PHE A 163 -11.81 9.52 8.55
CA PHE A 163 -11.61 10.48 7.48
C PHE A 163 -12.88 10.80 6.69
N GLU A 164 -14.03 10.23 7.09
CA GLU A 164 -15.31 10.31 6.39
C GLU A 164 -15.14 10.10 4.87
N ILE A 165 -14.44 9.02 4.49
CA ILE A 165 -14.08 8.76 3.10
C ILE A 165 -15.28 8.23 2.33
N THR A 166 -15.67 8.97 1.29
CA THR A 166 -16.82 8.65 0.45
C THR A 166 -16.55 7.44 -0.46
N ASN A 167 -17.63 6.85 -0.99
CA ASN A 167 -17.51 5.74 -1.95
C ASN A 167 -16.80 6.15 -3.25
N ASP A 168 -16.91 7.41 -3.66
CA ASP A 168 -16.25 7.90 -4.87
C ASP A 168 -14.76 8.15 -4.64
N GLU A 169 -14.38 8.70 -3.49
CA GLU A 169 -12.98 8.82 -3.09
C GLU A 169 -12.31 7.45 -3.01
N GLN A 170 -12.97 6.45 -2.40
CA GLN A 170 -12.45 5.09 -2.29
C GLN A 170 -12.05 4.49 -3.64
N LYS A 171 -12.75 4.81 -4.74
CA LYS A 171 -12.42 4.32 -6.10
C LYS A 171 -11.05 4.81 -6.58
N LEU A 172 -10.60 5.96 -6.07
CA LEU A 172 -9.32 6.59 -6.42
C LEU A 172 -8.20 6.23 -5.45
N LEU A 173 -8.52 5.63 -4.30
CA LEU A 173 -7.55 5.14 -3.32
C LEU A 173 -7.11 3.70 -3.60
N ARG A 174 -5.94 3.34 -3.10
CA ARG A 174 -5.30 2.05 -3.34
C ARG A 174 -5.63 1.01 -2.27
N THR A 175 -5.58 1.40 -1.00
CA THR A 175 -5.63 0.49 0.16
C THR A 175 -6.71 0.83 1.18
N ILE A 176 -7.01 2.11 1.39
CA ILE A 176 -8.08 2.56 2.31
C ILE A 176 -9.42 2.46 1.58
N ILE A 177 -9.93 1.23 1.49
CA ILE A 177 -11.18 0.89 0.80
C ILE A 177 -12.05 0.00 1.69
N SER A 178 -13.35 0.09 1.50
CA SER A 178 -14.33 -0.81 2.13
C SER A 178 -14.25 -2.22 1.57
N GLU A 179 -14.83 -3.17 2.29
CA GLU A 179 -14.93 -4.55 1.82
C GLU A 179 -15.71 -4.65 0.49
N ASN A 180 -16.79 -3.88 0.35
CA ASN A 180 -17.59 -3.83 -0.87
C ASN A 180 -16.78 -3.35 -2.09
N GLU A 181 -15.99 -2.30 -1.91
CA GLU A 181 -15.09 -1.79 -2.96
C GLU A 181 -14.02 -2.83 -3.33
N ALA A 182 -13.46 -3.53 -2.33
CA ALA A 182 -12.48 -4.60 -2.56
C ALA A 182 -13.08 -5.77 -3.36
N HIS A 183 -14.29 -6.20 -3.01
CA HIS A 183 -15.04 -7.24 -3.73
C HIS A 183 -15.36 -6.82 -5.16
N ARG A 184 -15.79 -5.56 -5.38
CA ARG A 184 -16.02 -5.02 -6.73
C ARG A 184 -14.76 -5.12 -7.59
N ARG A 185 -13.61 -4.64 -7.08
CA ARG A 185 -12.32 -4.72 -7.79
C ARG A 185 -11.87 -6.15 -8.04
N ALA A 186 -12.15 -7.07 -7.11
CA ALA A 186 -11.85 -8.49 -7.30
C ALA A 186 -12.69 -9.11 -8.41
N ALA A 187 -14.00 -8.82 -8.45
CA ALA A 187 -14.91 -9.26 -9.50
C ALA A 187 -14.52 -8.71 -10.88
N GLU A 188 -14.13 -7.43 -10.96
CA GLU A 188 -13.64 -6.79 -12.19
C GLU A 188 -12.37 -7.46 -12.71
N ARG A 189 -11.37 -7.67 -11.83
CA ARG A 189 -10.12 -8.38 -12.18
C ARG A 189 -10.38 -9.81 -12.65
N GLU A 190 -11.29 -10.49 -11.98
CA GLU A 190 -11.67 -11.85 -12.33
C GLU A 190 -12.39 -11.91 -13.68
N ALA A 191 -13.31 -10.98 -13.94
CA ALA A 191 -13.97 -10.85 -15.23
C ALA A 191 -12.97 -10.55 -16.35
N ALA A 192 -12.00 -9.64 -16.11
CA ALA A 192 -10.92 -9.36 -17.06
C ALA A 192 -10.05 -10.59 -17.33
N ARG A 193 -9.67 -11.34 -16.28
CA ARG A 193 -8.93 -12.60 -16.42
C ARG A 193 -9.68 -13.62 -17.27
N ARG A 194 -10.98 -13.80 -17.03
CA ARG A 194 -11.82 -14.69 -17.82
C ARG A 194 -11.89 -14.26 -19.29
N ARG A 195 -12.07 -12.97 -19.57
CA ARG A 195 -12.05 -12.43 -20.94
C ARG A 195 -10.71 -12.66 -21.64
N ALA A 196 -9.59 -12.45 -20.95
CA ALA A 196 -8.26 -12.71 -21.48
C ALA A 196 -8.05 -14.20 -21.81
N ASN A 197 -8.65 -15.09 -21.03
CA ASN A 197 -8.64 -16.53 -21.28
C ASN A 197 -9.70 -17.00 -22.31
N GLY A 198 -10.31 -16.08 -23.06
CA GLY A 198 -11.24 -16.40 -24.14
C GLY A 198 -12.69 -16.63 -23.72
N ALA A 199 -13.07 -16.32 -22.48
CA ALA A 199 -14.47 -16.39 -22.06
C ALA A 199 -15.31 -15.38 -22.86
N ILE A 200 -16.31 -15.90 -23.58
CA ILE A 200 -17.26 -15.08 -24.34
C ILE A 200 -18.16 -14.35 -23.32
N PRO A 201 -18.31 -13.02 -23.40
CA PRO A 201 -19.20 -12.31 -22.50
C PRO A 201 -20.65 -12.79 -22.69
N ARG A 202 -21.44 -12.73 -21.60
CA ARG A 202 -22.74 -13.39 -21.51
C ARG A 202 -23.74 -12.89 -22.56
N ASP A 203 -23.69 -11.59 -22.86
CA ASP A 203 -24.42 -10.95 -23.95
C ASP A 203 -24.16 -11.60 -25.32
N LYS A 204 -22.89 -11.85 -25.66
CA LYS A 204 -22.51 -12.52 -26.91
C LYS A 204 -22.91 -13.99 -26.91
N TYR A 205 -22.84 -14.67 -25.76
CA TYR A 205 -23.35 -16.03 -25.61
C TYR A 205 -24.87 -16.10 -25.81
N GLU A 206 -25.62 -15.20 -25.16
CA GLU A 206 -27.08 -15.10 -25.26
C GLU A 206 -27.51 -14.72 -26.68
N ALA A 207 -26.83 -13.78 -27.33
CA ALA A 207 -27.09 -13.43 -28.73
C ALA A 207 -26.83 -14.62 -29.69
N LYS A 208 -25.76 -15.39 -29.46
CA LYS A 208 -25.48 -16.60 -30.24
C LYS A 208 -26.54 -17.67 -30.00
N ALA A 209 -26.98 -17.84 -28.76
CA ALA A 209 -28.04 -18.78 -28.41
C ALA A 209 -29.41 -18.37 -28.99
N ALA A 210 -29.72 -17.07 -29.00
CA ALA A 210 -30.94 -16.52 -29.61
C ALA A 210 -30.94 -16.73 -31.12
N LYS A 211 -29.85 -16.39 -31.81
CA LYS A 211 -29.69 -16.67 -33.25
C LYS A 211 -29.82 -18.15 -33.57
N LEU A 212 -29.22 -19.01 -32.74
CA LEU A 212 -29.34 -20.46 -32.88
C LEU A 212 -30.79 -20.91 -32.75
N ARG A 213 -31.52 -20.40 -31.76
CA ARG A 213 -32.94 -20.70 -31.55
C ARG A 213 -33.78 -20.25 -32.74
N GLU A 214 -33.58 -19.05 -33.24
CA GLU A 214 -34.30 -18.51 -34.39
C GLU A 214 -34.07 -19.38 -35.65
N GLN A 215 -32.83 -19.77 -35.92
CA GLN A 215 -32.49 -20.67 -37.04
C GLN A 215 -33.15 -22.04 -36.90
N VAL A 216 -33.13 -22.63 -35.69
CA VAL A 216 -33.75 -23.93 -35.42
C VAL A 216 -35.26 -23.88 -35.60
N VAL A 217 -35.93 -22.85 -35.07
CA VAL A 217 -37.38 -22.66 -35.22
C VAL A 217 -37.76 -22.46 -36.69
N LYS A 218 -37.01 -21.64 -37.43
CA LYS A 218 -37.23 -21.42 -38.86
C LYS A 218 -37.10 -22.71 -39.68
N LEU A 219 -36.02 -23.45 -39.49
CA LEU A 219 -35.81 -24.72 -40.20
C LEU A 219 -36.85 -25.78 -39.82
N ARG A 220 -37.38 -25.73 -38.59
CA ARG A 220 -38.46 -26.61 -38.15
C ARG A 220 -39.78 -26.25 -38.84
N ALA A 221 -40.08 -24.96 -38.99
CA ALA A 221 -41.26 -24.49 -39.71
C ALA A 221 -41.22 -24.84 -41.21
N GLU A 222 -40.01 -24.89 -41.81
CA GLU A 222 -39.76 -25.40 -43.17
C GLU A 222 -39.95 -26.93 -43.31
N GLY A 223 -40.34 -27.63 -42.23
CA GLY A 223 -40.69 -29.06 -42.25
C GLY A 223 -39.49 -30.01 -42.06
N LEU A 224 -38.30 -29.51 -41.75
CA LEU A 224 -37.13 -30.38 -41.56
C LEU A 224 -37.25 -31.20 -40.26
N SER A 225 -36.74 -32.45 -40.32
CA SER A 225 -36.61 -33.29 -39.12
C SER A 225 -35.49 -32.79 -38.21
N GLN A 226 -35.62 -32.99 -36.90
CA GLN A 226 -34.63 -32.53 -35.91
C GLN A 226 -33.21 -33.01 -36.22
N ARG A 227 -33.05 -34.22 -36.77
CA ARG A 227 -31.76 -34.77 -37.20
C ARG A 227 -31.15 -33.99 -38.36
N LYS A 228 -31.94 -33.60 -39.37
CA LYS A 228 -31.46 -32.75 -40.48
C LYS A 228 -31.11 -31.34 -40.01
N ILE A 229 -31.89 -30.77 -39.08
CA ILE A 229 -31.61 -29.45 -38.48
C ILE A 229 -30.28 -29.48 -37.72
N ALA A 230 -30.06 -30.51 -36.90
CA ALA A 230 -28.84 -30.71 -36.14
C ALA A 230 -27.59 -30.72 -37.04
N THR A 231 -27.64 -31.49 -38.15
CA THR A 231 -26.56 -31.51 -39.15
C THR A 231 -26.36 -30.15 -39.82
N LYS A 232 -27.44 -29.45 -40.20
CA LYS A 232 -27.36 -28.19 -40.93
C LYS A 232 -26.82 -27.03 -40.08
N VAL A 233 -27.13 -27.04 -38.78
CA VAL A 233 -26.75 -25.99 -37.83
C VAL A 233 -25.45 -26.34 -37.08
N GLY A 234 -24.97 -27.58 -37.19
CA GLY A 234 -23.73 -28.04 -36.56
C GLY A 234 -23.84 -28.25 -35.05
N VAL A 235 -25.01 -28.67 -34.56
CA VAL A 235 -25.29 -28.92 -33.13
C VAL A 235 -25.84 -30.34 -32.93
N SER A 236 -25.86 -30.84 -31.69
CA SER A 236 -26.43 -32.17 -31.41
C SER A 236 -27.96 -32.18 -31.55
N GLN A 237 -28.52 -33.34 -31.88
CA GLN A 237 -29.98 -33.52 -31.95
C GLN A 237 -30.66 -33.19 -30.60
N GLN A 238 -30.04 -33.60 -29.49
CA GLN A 238 -30.55 -33.28 -28.14
C GLN A 238 -30.59 -31.76 -27.90
N ARG A 239 -29.62 -31.00 -28.42
CA ARG A 239 -29.63 -29.54 -28.31
C ARG A 239 -30.76 -28.92 -29.13
N VAL A 240 -31.06 -29.45 -30.32
CA VAL A 240 -32.21 -29.04 -31.13
C VAL A 240 -33.52 -29.33 -30.39
N GLN A 241 -33.64 -30.51 -29.77
CA GLN A 241 -34.81 -30.90 -28.98
C GLN A 241 -35.05 -29.99 -27.77
N GLN A 242 -34.00 -29.50 -27.11
CA GLN A 242 -34.14 -28.56 -25.99
C GLN A 242 -34.55 -27.15 -26.43
N ILE A 243 -34.34 -26.81 -27.70
CA ILE A 243 -34.60 -25.47 -28.24
C ILE A 243 -36.04 -25.34 -28.75
N LEU A 244 -36.58 -26.42 -29.33
CA LEU A 244 -37.94 -26.56 -29.84
C LEU A 244 -38.93 -26.88 -28.71
#